data_AF-M7WN63-F1
#
_entry.id   AF-M7WN63-F1
#
_cell.length_a   1.000
_cell.length_b   1.000
_cell.length_c   1.000
_cell.angle_alpha   90.00
_cell.angle_beta   90.00
_cell.angle_gamma   90.00
#
_symmetry.space_group_name_H-M   'P 1'
#
loop_
_entity.id
_entity.type
_entity.pdbx_description
1 polymer ?
#
loop_
_entity_poly.entity_id
_entity_poly.type
_entity_poly.pdbx_seq_one_letter_code
_entity_poly.pdbx_strand_id
1 'polypeptide(L)'
;MSAPPRKRPRTSPPPEGAQPPAQRLATGEPSSAAPSIPSFPAVASSPATAPTPSASLSINPPSYYLSTPAPTFQLPHHLTSFSYSPTRELLLDPSNKDDALAWYREPRMGSDLNKGFGEAVWRNGVVDEGLDALVDTLSAWAARDSTGGADDVLSKVSVITWRGMMTKLMLAVYEAENAAKGRRVDGWEMNAMVLDGCLYIEESNPPSKLAAKAASESSNALASYYGYSFESFCTTSSSSPSAATEEFSVPNTNVQWCSVVKTSLGEFRTIVGGEVDCVRPGADKERIGTRDFVELKTNLVIQSQRDEVNFERHKLLKHYVQSFLLGVPTVTVGFRTRAGHLTGLQSFNTLDIPRLVRGKPHAWDPGACLASARSLLSFIHSTISSHPSTLSADEDYPVFRLTFDPSSRDGPHVRLRELSREEVRVEVLGAKREEERVGFLLRRWVEEVRERRGRVGERQNEARPATNGTPSSSAPSTRPRPSPPPPPPAPLDPQVPTLHPSRPIPPPPPPPPATNGSNGSSCGTSVRPPVTGVAAGLKR
;
A
#
# COMPACT_ATOMS: atom_id res chain seq x y z
N MET A 1 2.30 3.48 27.85
CA MET A 1 1.16 3.55 26.89
C MET A 1 1.70 3.24 25.50
N SER A 2 1.55 1.99 25.05
CA SER A 2 2.20 1.47 23.84
C SER A 2 1.46 1.91 22.57
N ALA A 3 2.22 2.35 21.57
CA ALA A 3 1.71 2.81 20.28
C ALA A 3 1.03 1.66 19.50
N PRO A 4 0.01 1.95 18.66
CA PRO A 4 -0.60 0.92 17.81
C PRO A 4 0.39 0.46 16.71
N PRO A 5 0.39 -0.83 16.34
CA PRO A 5 1.40 -1.38 15.45
C PRO A 5 1.30 -0.82 14.02
N ARG A 6 2.49 -0.69 13.43
CA ARG A 6 2.74 -0.37 12.01
C ARG A 6 2.21 -1.51 11.12
N LYS A 7 2.05 -1.25 9.81
CA LYS A 7 1.91 -2.38 8.87
C LYS A 7 3.13 -3.29 9.00
N ARG A 8 2.86 -4.59 8.97
CA ARG A 8 3.62 -5.69 9.60
C ARG A 8 5.14 -5.56 9.46
N PRO A 9 5.85 -5.37 10.58
CA PRO A 9 7.29 -5.61 10.65
C PRO A 9 7.61 -7.10 10.35
N ARG A 10 8.76 -7.39 9.73
CA ARG A 10 9.33 -8.74 9.57
C ARG A 10 9.72 -9.22 10.97
N THR A 11 8.83 -9.90 11.65
CA THR A 11 8.94 -10.30 13.06
C THR A 11 9.95 -11.42 13.25
N SER A 12 11.02 -11.15 13.99
CA SER A 12 11.91 -12.20 14.53
C SER A 12 11.21 -13.05 15.61
N PRO A 13 11.63 -14.32 15.80
CA PRO A 13 11.01 -15.19 16.80
C PRO A 13 11.14 -14.61 18.23
N PRO A 14 10.09 -14.76 19.08
CA PRO A 14 10.21 -14.47 20.50
C PRO A 14 11.20 -15.45 21.18
N PRO A 15 11.79 -15.09 22.34
CA PRO A 15 12.65 -16.00 23.09
C PRO A 15 11.92 -17.31 23.47
N GLU A 16 12.66 -18.41 23.49
CA GLU A 16 12.16 -19.75 23.87
C GLU A 16 11.42 -19.70 25.22
N GLY A 17 10.18 -20.20 25.26
CA GLY A 17 9.36 -20.26 26.48
C GLY A 17 8.43 -19.06 26.74
N ALA A 18 8.28 -18.14 25.79
CA ALA A 18 7.32 -17.03 25.90
C ALA A 18 5.86 -17.51 25.95
N GLN A 19 5.29 -17.66 27.15
CA GLN A 19 3.86 -17.91 27.33
C GLN A 19 3.06 -16.59 27.35
N PRO A 20 1.81 -16.57 26.85
CA PRO A 20 0.92 -15.43 27.04
C PRO A 20 0.77 -15.15 28.54
N PRO A 21 0.73 -13.87 28.97
CA PRO A 21 0.70 -13.54 30.39
C PRO A 21 -0.54 -14.16 31.05
N ALA A 22 -0.31 -15.04 32.03
CA ALA A 22 -1.36 -15.56 32.90
C ALA A 22 -1.96 -14.43 33.74
N GLN A 23 -3.29 -14.43 33.87
CA GLN A 23 -4.04 -13.41 34.59
C GLN A 23 -3.62 -13.37 36.07
N ARG A 24 -3.05 -12.25 36.53
CA ARG A 24 -2.96 -11.94 37.96
C ARG A 24 -4.04 -10.94 38.33
N LEU A 25 -4.85 -11.30 39.32
CA LEU A 25 -5.68 -10.37 40.07
C LEU A 25 -4.79 -9.32 40.75
N ALA A 26 -5.20 -8.06 40.63
CA ALA A 26 -4.51 -6.92 41.23
C ALA A 26 -4.90 -6.77 42.71
N THR A 27 -3.91 -6.85 43.60
CA THR A 27 -3.95 -6.30 44.96
C THR A 27 -2.66 -5.50 45.19
N GLY A 28 -2.75 -4.38 45.92
CA GLY A 28 -1.78 -3.26 46.05
C GLY A 28 -0.36 -3.62 46.53
N GLU A 29 0.63 -2.72 46.61
CA GLU A 29 0.70 -1.28 46.93
C GLU A 29 2.03 -0.67 46.37
N PRO A 30 2.27 0.66 46.45
CA PRO A 30 3.40 1.32 45.79
C PRO A 30 4.68 1.31 46.64
N SER A 31 5.82 0.96 46.05
CA SER A 31 7.13 1.14 46.66
C SER A 31 8.02 2.04 45.79
N SER A 32 8.46 3.14 46.39
CA SER A 32 9.38 4.13 45.84
C SER A 32 10.84 3.71 46.09
N ALA A 33 11.62 3.50 45.03
CA ALA A 33 13.08 3.66 45.05
C ALA A 33 13.61 3.68 43.61
N ALA A 34 14.23 4.78 43.21
CA ALA A 34 14.97 4.89 41.96
C ALA A 34 16.45 4.57 42.20
N PRO A 35 17.10 3.72 41.38
CA PRO A 35 18.56 3.66 41.33
C PRO A 35 19.10 4.51 40.16
N SER A 36 20.14 5.27 40.48
CA SER A 36 20.94 6.10 39.59
C SER A 36 21.80 5.25 38.63
N ILE A 37 21.83 5.63 37.35
CA ILE A 37 22.65 4.99 36.30
C ILE A 37 23.98 5.75 36.18
N PRO A 38 25.14 5.07 36.12
CA PRO A 38 26.43 5.72 35.93
C PRO A 38 26.62 6.17 34.48
N SER A 39 27.15 7.39 34.31
CA SER A 39 27.50 8.02 33.03
C SER A 39 28.75 7.40 32.41
N PHE A 40 28.66 6.96 31.16
CA PHE A 40 29.83 6.59 30.34
C PHE A 40 30.37 7.79 29.55
N PRO A 41 31.69 7.93 29.38
CA PRO A 41 32.30 9.07 28.70
C PRO A 41 32.10 9.01 27.18
N ALA A 42 31.87 10.19 26.60
CA ALA A 42 31.69 10.40 25.17
C ALA A 42 32.97 10.06 24.38
N VAL A 43 32.84 9.18 23.39
CA VAL A 43 33.89 8.89 22.40
C VAL A 43 33.89 10.03 21.37
N ALA A 44 35.05 10.66 21.19
CA ALA A 44 35.26 11.79 20.29
C ALA A 44 35.01 11.39 18.82
N SER A 45 34.26 12.22 18.10
CA SER A 45 33.95 12.07 16.69
C SER A 45 35.13 12.47 15.79
N SER A 46 35.49 11.59 14.85
CA SER A 46 36.42 11.85 13.75
C SER A 46 35.96 13.00 12.84
N PRO A 47 36.88 13.67 12.11
CA PRO A 47 36.58 14.91 11.39
C PRO A 47 35.58 14.70 10.26
N ALA A 48 34.60 15.60 10.18
CA ALA A 48 33.51 15.59 9.21
C ALA A 48 34.03 15.72 7.78
N THR A 49 33.77 14.70 6.97
CA THR A 49 33.87 14.75 5.51
C THR A 49 32.96 15.86 4.98
N ALA A 50 33.37 16.59 3.94
CA ALA A 50 32.53 17.62 3.32
C ALA A 50 31.14 17.03 2.96
N PRO A 51 30.04 17.75 3.23
CA PRO A 51 28.70 17.20 3.04
C PRO A 51 28.46 16.91 1.56
N THR A 52 28.12 15.65 1.25
CA THR A 52 27.70 15.24 -0.08
C THR A 52 26.52 16.12 -0.54
N PRO A 53 26.51 16.61 -1.80
CA PRO A 53 25.38 17.38 -2.33
C PRO A 53 24.07 16.63 -2.10
N SER A 54 23.06 17.34 -1.58
CA SER A 54 21.73 16.76 -1.35
C SER A 54 20.65 17.71 -1.84
N ALA A 55 19.60 17.14 -2.42
CA ALA A 55 18.40 17.86 -2.79
C ALA A 55 17.33 17.64 -1.72
N SER A 56 16.41 18.59 -1.55
CA SER A 56 15.30 18.45 -0.60
C SER A 56 13.98 18.95 -1.20
N LEU A 57 12.90 18.32 -0.75
CA LEU A 57 11.53 18.74 -1.03
C LEU A 57 10.76 18.84 0.29
N SER A 58 10.24 20.03 0.60
CA SER A 58 9.35 20.24 1.74
C SER A 58 8.00 19.55 1.52
N ILE A 59 7.47 18.93 2.57
CA ILE A 59 6.11 18.37 2.58
C ILE A 59 5.16 19.43 3.10
N ASN A 60 4.31 19.95 2.21
CA ASN A 60 3.34 20.97 2.57
C ASN A 60 2.13 20.37 3.32
N PRO A 61 1.33 21.19 4.04
CA PRO A 61 0.08 20.73 4.64
C PRO A 61 -0.91 20.19 3.59
N PRO A 62 -1.87 19.33 3.97
CA PRO A 62 -2.87 18.79 3.04
C PRO A 62 -3.59 19.86 2.20
N SER A 63 -3.90 21.04 2.78
CA SER A 63 -4.57 22.15 2.10
C SER A 63 -3.81 22.66 0.88
N TYR A 64 -2.48 22.62 0.88
CA TYR A 64 -1.65 22.99 -0.26
C TYR A 64 -1.91 22.05 -1.44
N TYR A 65 -1.88 20.74 -1.19
CA TYR A 65 -2.07 19.73 -2.24
C TYR A 65 -3.50 19.70 -2.78
N LEU A 66 -4.48 20.08 -1.96
CA LEU A 66 -5.88 20.19 -2.34
C LEU A 66 -6.22 21.48 -3.11
N SER A 67 -5.27 22.43 -3.21
CA SER A 67 -5.47 23.67 -4.00
C SER A 67 -5.44 23.44 -5.52
N THR A 68 -5.02 22.25 -5.96
CA THR A 68 -4.97 21.85 -7.37
C THR A 68 -5.79 20.58 -7.59
N PRO A 69 -6.27 20.31 -8.83
CA PRO A 69 -6.98 19.08 -9.12
C PRO A 69 -6.14 17.85 -8.75
N ALA A 70 -6.79 16.88 -8.10
CA ALA A 70 -6.14 15.62 -7.74
C ALA A 70 -5.59 14.92 -9.00
N PRO A 71 -4.39 14.35 -8.95
CA PRO A 71 -3.85 13.64 -10.11
C PRO A 71 -4.67 12.40 -10.41
N THR A 72 -4.69 12.02 -11.69
CA THR A 72 -5.34 10.79 -12.12
C THR A 72 -4.65 9.58 -11.50
N PHE A 73 -5.43 8.63 -11.00
CA PHE A 73 -4.95 7.33 -10.55
C PHE A 73 -5.65 6.23 -11.33
N GLN A 74 -4.89 5.36 -11.99
CA GLN A 74 -5.44 4.25 -12.75
C GLN A 74 -5.84 3.11 -11.82
N LEU A 75 -7.03 2.52 -12.00
CA LEU A 75 -7.41 1.32 -11.27
C LEU A 75 -6.33 0.23 -11.42
N PRO A 76 -5.79 -0.32 -10.33
CA PRO A 76 -4.75 -1.34 -10.42
C PRO A 76 -5.23 -2.59 -11.13
N HIS A 77 -4.42 -3.05 -12.08
CA HIS A 77 -4.66 -4.25 -12.88
C HIS A 77 -3.65 -5.33 -12.50
N HIS A 78 -4.15 -6.50 -12.08
CA HIS A 78 -3.32 -7.65 -11.76
C HIS A 78 -2.61 -8.16 -13.01
N LEU A 79 -1.28 -8.24 -12.99
CA LEU A 79 -0.47 -8.76 -14.09
C LEU A 79 -0.09 -10.23 -13.86
N THR A 80 0.44 -10.51 -12.68
CA THR A 80 1.00 -11.80 -12.30
C THR A 80 1.12 -11.90 -10.77
N SER A 81 1.53 -13.06 -10.29
CA SER A 81 1.66 -13.40 -8.88
C SER A 81 2.89 -14.28 -8.63
N PHE A 82 3.28 -14.37 -7.37
CA PHE A 82 4.21 -15.37 -6.87
C PHE A 82 3.85 -15.77 -5.43
N SER A 83 4.38 -16.91 -5.00
CA SER A 83 4.24 -17.39 -3.64
C SER A 83 5.60 -17.53 -2.96
N TYR A 84 5.61 -17.45 -1.65
CA TYR A 84 6.68 -18.00 -0.82
C TYR A 84 6.21 -19.29 -0.16
N SER A 85 7.06 -20.31 -0.20
CA SER A 85 6.82 -21.59 0.46
C SER A 85 6.89 -21.46 2.01
N PRO A 86 6.50 -22.50 2.76
CA PRO A 86 6.70 -22.58 4.20
C PRO A 86 8.16 -22.40 4.67
N THR A 87 9.15 -22.65 3.80
CA THR A 87 10.59 -22.49 4.05
C THR A 87 11.18 -21.19 3.48
N ARG A 88 10.32 -20.27 3.02
CA ARG A 88 10.69 -18.97 2.40
C ARG A 88 11.36 -19.09 1.02
N GLU A 89 11.13 -20.20 0.32
CA GLU A 89 11.55 -20.34 -1.08
C GLU A 89 10.60 -19.59 -2.00
N LEU A 90 11.16 -18.90 -3.00
CA LEU A 90 10.38 -18.17 -3.99
C LEU A 90 9.81 -19.14 -5.03
N LEU A 91 8.48 -19.17 -5.16
CA LEU A 91 7.75 -20.03 -6.09
C LEU A 91 7.26 -19.20 -7.28
N LEU A 92 7.84 -19.43 -8.45
CA LEU A 92 7.55 -18.70 -9.68
C LEU A 92 6.90 -19.55 -10.76
N ASP A 93 7.00 -20.88 -10.69
CA ASP A 93 6.52 -21.77 -11.76
C ASP A 93 5.01 -21.70 -11.90
N PRO A 94 4.44 -21.82 -13.11
CA PRO A 94 3.00 -21.74 -13.30
C PRO A 94 2.21 -22.73 -12.44
N SER A 95 2.82 -23.89 -12.13
CA SER A 95 2.23 -24.92 -11.29
C SER A 95 2.20 -24.61 -9.79
N ASN A 96 3.04 -23.70 -9.29
CA ASN A 96 3.21 -23.44 -7.85
C ASN A 96 3.22 -21.96 -7.44
N LYS A 97 3.18 -21.02 -8.40
CA LYS A 97 3.21 -19.57 -8.12
C LYS A 97 2.04 -19.08 -7.27
N ASP A 98 0.95 -19.85 -7.20
CA ASP A 98 -0.26 -19.55 -6.43
C ASP A 98 -0.50 -20.53 -5.27
N ASP A 99 0.52 -21.25 -4.81
CA ASP A 99 0.39 -22.23 -3.72
C ASP A 99 0.09 -21.60 -2.36
N ALA A 100 0.50 -20.35 -2.14
CA ALA A 100 0.19 -19.61 -0.93
C ALA A 100 -1.16 -18.85 -1.01
N LEU A 101 -1.89 -18.93 -2.13
CA LEU A 101 -3.18 -18.26 -2.28
C LEU A 101 -4.22 -18.90 -1.35
N ALA A 102 -4.92 -18.07 -0.56
CA ALA A 102 -5.95 -18.53 0.35
C ALA A 102 -7.29 -17.84 0.06
N TRP A 103 -8.40 -18.52 0.39
CA TRP A 103 -9.74 -18.00 0.28
C TRP A 103 -10.25 -17.54 1.63
N TYR A 104 -10.96 -16.42 1.62
CA TYR A 104 -11.62 -15.85 2.78
C TYR A 104 -12.70 -16.80 3.30
N ARG A 105 -12.76 -16.93 4.61
CA ARG A 105 -13.86 -17.50 5.36
C ARG A 105 -14.14 -16.61 6.57
N GLU A 106 -15.37 -16.62 7.05
CA GLU A 106 -15.71 -15.86 8.25
C GLU A 106 -15.18 -16.59 9.51
N PRO A 107 -14.50 -15.88 10.44
CA PRO A 107 -14.06 -16.47 11.70
C PRO A 107 -15.23 -16.64 12.67
N ARG A 108 -15.10 -17.54 13.64
CA ARG A 108 -16.09 -17.68 14.71
C ARG A 108 -15.95 -16.51 15.70
N MET A 109 -17.07 -15.88 16.08
CA MET A 109 -17.04 -14.89 17.16
C MET A 109 -16.66 -15.57 18.47
N GLY A 110 -15.75 -14.95 19.22
CA GLY A 110 -15.13 -15.54 20.41
C GLY A 110 -13.85 -16.33 20.14
N SER A 111 -13.42 -16.50 18.87
CA SER A 111 -12.12 -17.14 18.57
C SER A 111 -10.98 -16.44 19.33
N ASP A 112 -10.11 -17.26 19.92
CA ASP A 112 -8.98 -16.81 20.72
C ASP A 112 -7.74 -16.59 19.84
N LEU A 113 -7.38 -15.33 19.61
CA LEU A 113 -6.24 -14.96 18.79
C LEU A 113 -4.88 -15.23 19.45
N ASN A 114 -4.85 -15.76 20.69
CA ASN A 114 -3.63 -16.28 21.32
C ASN A 114 -3.33 -17.74 20.89
N LYS A 115 -4.32 -18.46 20.36
CA LYS A 115 -4.19 -19.87 19.94
C LYS A 115 -3.02 -20.00 18.97
N GLY A 116 -2.07 -20.91 19.25
CA GLY A 116 -0.94 -21.20 18.37
C GLY A 116 0.26 -20.25 18.49
N PHE A 117 0.31 -19.36 19.49
CA PHE A 117 1.38 -18.36 19.60
C PHE A 117 2.76 -19.00 19.84
N GLY A 118 2.84 -20.03 20.68
CA GLY A 118 4.10 -20.70 21.01
C GLY A 118 4.64 -21.56 19.87
N GLU A 119 3.74 -22.04 18.99
CA GLU A 119 4.04 -22.90 17.85
C GLU A 119 4.27 -22.11 16.55
N ALA A 120 4.03 -20.80 16.57
CA ALA A 120 4.11 -19.94 15.40
C ALA A 120 5.50 -19.95 14.77
N VAL A 121 5.56 -20.10 13.45
CA VAL A 121 6.82 -20.04 12.69
C VAL A 121 7.07 -18.60 12.27
N TRP A 122 8.18 -18.05 12.75
CA TRP A 122 8.59 -16.67 12.48
C TRP A 122 9.68 -16.65 11.42
N ARG A 123 9.43 -15.88 10.35
CA ARG A 123 10.40 -15.64 9.30
C ARG A 123 11.65 -14.97 9.86
N ASN A 124 12.81 -15.34 9.30
CA ASN A 124 14.05 -14.66 9.61
C ASN A 124 14.04 -13.20 9.12
N GLY A 125 14.07 -12.25 10.05
CA GLY A 125 14.03 -10.81 9.80
C GLY A 125 15.38 -10.16 9.46
N VAL A 126 16.50 -10.89 9.53
CA VAL A 126 17.85 -10.32 9.34
C VAL A 126 18.28 -10.21 7.88
N VAL A 127 17.63 -10.97 6.99
CA VAL A 127 17.91 -10.92 5.55
C VAL A 127 17.03 -9.89 4.89
N ASP A 128 17.64 -8.91 4.21
CA ASP A 128 16.93 -8.00 3.32
C ASP A 128 16.74 -8.65 1.95
N GLU A 129 15.50 -8.67 1.46
CA GLU A 129 15.18 -9.28 0.16
C GLU A 129 15.08 -8.24 -0.95
N GLY A 130 15.17 -6.95 -0.62
CA GLY A 130 15.09 -5.87 -1.59
C GLY A 130 13.89 -6.01 -2.53
N LEU A 131 14.14 -5.82 -3.82
CA LEU A 131 13.17 -6.03 -4.91
C LEU A 131 13.29 -7.40 -5.59
N ASP A 132 14.15 -8.30 -5.11
CA ASP A 132 14.58 -9.52 -5.83
C ASP A 132 13.37 -10.33 -6.34
N ALA A 133 12.46 -10.71 -5.46
CA ALA A 133 11.28 -11.49 -5.85
C ALA A 133 10.33 -10.74 -6.80
N LEU A 134 10.24 -9.41 -6.70
CA LEU A 134 9.42 -8.62 -7.61
C LEU A 134 10.01 -8.65 -9.03
N VAL A 135 11.31 -8.42 -9.17
CA VAL A 135 11.95 -8.40 -10.49
C VAL A 135 12.04 -9.81 -11.08
N ASP A 136 12.37 -10.83 -10.30
CA ASP A 136 12.37 -12.23 -10.77
C ASP A 136 10.98 -12.67 -11.24
N THR A 137 9.91 -12.22 -10.57
CA THR A 137 8.53 -12.49 -11.02
C THR A 137 8.21 -11.79 -12.34
N LEU A 138 8.67 -10.55 -12.54
CA LEU A 138 8.47 -9.82 -13.79
C LEU A 138 9.26 -10.44 -14.94
N SER A 139 10.49 -10.90 -14.69
CA SER A 139 11.29 -11.68 -15.65
C SER A 139 10.58 -12.96 -16.06
N ALA A 140 10.11 -13.74 -15.10
CA ALA A 140 9.37 -14.98 -15.35
C ALA A 140 8.06 -14.73 -16.12
N TRP A 141 7.34 -13.64 -15.80
CA TRP A 141 6.14 -13.25 -16.53
C TRP A 141 6.45 -12.85 -17.99
N ALA A 142 7.48 -12.03 -18.21
CA ALA A 142 7.87 -11.61 -19.55
C ALA A 142 8.37 -12.78 -20.41
N ALA A 143 9.18 -13.68 -19.84
CA ALA A 143 9.71 -14.85 -20.54
C ALA A 143 8.61 -15.82 -21.01
N ARG A 144 7.45 -15.85 -20.34
CA ARG A 144 6.31 -16.71 -20.69
C ARG A 144 5.39 -16.08 -21.73
N ASP A 145 5.47 -14.78 -21.94
CA ASP A 145 4.63 -14.08 -22.91
C ASP A 145 5.26 -14.10 -24.31
N SER A 146 4.91 -15.11 -25.09
CA SER A 146 5.33 -15.25 -26.49
C SER A 146 4.87 -14.10 -27.41
N THR A 147 3.90 -13.28 -26.99
CA THR A 147 3.39 -12.16 -27.81
C THR A 147 4.27 -10.91 -27.76
N GLY A 148 5.18 -10.82 -26.77
CA GLY A 148 5.97 -9.63 -26.50
C GLY A 148 5.21 -8.48 -25.83
N GLY A 149 3.93 -8.68 -25.48
CA GLY A 149 3.10 -7.68 -24.80
C GLY A 149 3.62 -7.31 -23.40
N ALA A 150 4.20 -8.26 -22.68
CA ALA A 150 4.84 -8.04 -21.38
C ALA A 150 6.07 -7.12 -21.51
N ASP A 151 6.92 -7.35 -22.51
CA ASP A 151 8.04 -6.48 -22.84
C ASP A 151 7.57 -5.05 -23.21
N ASP A 152 6.48 -4.95 -23.96
CA ASP A 152 5.86 -3.67 -24.33
C ASP A 152 5.24 -2.93 -23.13
N VAL A 153 4.80 -3.66 -22.10
CA VAL A 153 4.36 -3.08 -20.82
C VAL A 153 5.57 -2.61 -20.03
N LEU A 154 6.57 -3.47 -19.82
CA LEU A 154 7.75 -3.20 -18.99
C LEU A 154 8.59 -2.04 -19.53
N SER A 155 8.77 -1.94 -20.84
CA SER A 155 9.50 -0.85 -21.51
C SER A 155 8.86 0.54 -21.32
N LYS A 156 7.61 0.59 -20.85
CA LYS A 156 6.85 1.83 -20.63
C LYS A 156 6.70 2.19 -19.16
N VAL A 157 7.23 1.38 -18.24
CA VAL A 157 7.11 1.60 -16.79
C VAL A 157 8.08 2.68 -16.35
N SER A 158 7.61 3.58 -15.49
CA SER A 158 8.41 4.66 -14.92
C SER A 158 8.83 4.38 -13.48
N VAL A 159 8.11 3.51 -12.77
CA VAL A 159 8.38 3.17 -11.36
C VAL A 159 8.12 1.69 -11.09
N ILE A 160 9.08 1.00 -10.47
CA ILE A 160 8.93 -0.37 -9.96
C ILE A 160 9.27 -0.39 -8.46
N THR A 161 8.34 -0.82 -7.62
CA THR A 161 8.55 -0.87 -6.17
C THR A 161 7.57 -1.79 -5.45
N TRP A 162 7.77 -2.00 -4.15
CA TRP A 162 6.77 -2.61 -3.28
C TRP A 162 5.68 -1.60 -2.88
N ARG A 163 4.46 -2.10 -2.70
CA ARG A 163 3.30 -1.35 -2.20
C ARG A 163 3.60 -0.60 -0.91
N GLY A 164 4.46 -1.16 -0.05
CA GLY A 164 4.89 -0.53 1.19
C GLY A 164 5.56 0.82 0.97
N MET A 165 6.36 0.98 -0.09
CA MET A 165 7.05 2.24 -0.39
C MET A 165 6.05 3.29 -0.86
N MET A 166 5.20 2.93 -1.83
CA MET A 166 4.10 3.80 -2.28
C MET A 166 3.16 4.22 -1.14
N THR A 167 2.89 3.30 -0.19
CA THR A 167 2.11 3.62 1.01
C THR A 167 2.79 4.70 1.85
N LYS A 168 4.11 4.60 2.08
CA LYS A 168 4.87 5.59 2.86
C LYS A 168 4.88 6.96 2.15
N LEU A 169 5.03 6.99 0.83
CA LEU A 169 4.96 8.23 0.04
C LEU A 169 3.58 8.89 0.13
N MET A 170 2.49 8.13 -0.04
CA MET A 170 1.11 8.64 0.06
C MET A 170 0.75 9.14 1.46
N LEU A 171 1.31 8.53 2.51
CA LEU A 171 1.03 8.91 3.90
C LEU A 171 1.91 10.06 4.41
N ALA A 172 2.99 10.41 3.72
CA ALA A 172 3.95 11.42 4.16
C ALA A 172 3.28 12.76 4.50
N VAL A 173 2.28 13.19 3.72
CA VAL A 173 1.52 14.42 3.97
C VAL A 173 0.81 14.44 5.32
N TYR A 174 0.22 13.32 5.74
CA TYR A 174 -0.50 13.22 7.01
C TYR A 174 0.43 12.92 8.19
N GLU A 175 1.56 12.25 7.96
CA GLU A 175 2.61 12.14 8.98
C GLU A 175 3.26 13.52 9.23
N ALA A 176 3.53 14.31 8.19
CA ALA A 176 3.98 15.70 8.32
C ALA A 176 2.96 16.57 9.08
N GLU A 177 1.67 16.48 8.74
CA GLU A 177 0.62 17.20 9.45
C GLU A 177 0.50 16.78 10.92
N ASN A 178 0.67 15.49 11.21
CA ASN A 178 0.68 14.99 12.59
C ASN A 178 1.87 15.55 13.37
N ALA A 179 3.06 15.59 12.76
CA ALA A 179 4.27 16.16 13.36
C ALA A 179 4.07 17.64 13.72
N ALA A 180 3.53 18.43 12.78
CA ALA A 180 3.22 19.84 12.99
C ALA A 180 2.20 20.06 14.12
N LYS A 181 1.33 19.08 14.38
CA LYS A 181 0.37 19.06 15.50
C LYS A 181 0.96 18.49 16.80
N GLY A 182 2.29 18.35 16.90
CA GLY A 182 2.99 17.84 18.07
C GLY A 182 2.74 16.36 18.37
N ARG A 183 2.26 15.58 17.39
CA ARG A 183 1.98 14.16 17.57
C ARG A 183 3.23 13.35 17.27
N ARG A 184 3.37 12.22 17.94
CA ARG A 184 4.44 11.26 17.66
C ARG A 184 4.27 10.69 16.26
N VAL A 185 5.32 10.80 15.48
CA VAL A 185 5.44 10.30 14.10
C VAL A 185 6.82 9.69 13.92
N ASP A 186 6.94 8.82 12.93
CA ASP A 186 8.20 8.19 12.57
C ASP A 186 8.55 8.58 11.14
N GLY A 187 9.81 8.98 10.93
CA GLY A 187 10.37 9.14 9.59
C GLY A 187 10.58 7.79 8.89
N TRP A 188 11.03 7.84 7.65
CA TRP A 188 11.41 6.65 6.91
C TRP A 188 12.60 6.91 6.01
N GLU A 189 13.28 5.82 5.67
CA GLU A 189 14.38 5.83 4.70
C GLU A 189 14.15 4.78 3.62
N MET A 190 14.50 5.13 2.38
CA MET A 190 14.41 4.26 1.20
C MET A 190 15.67 4.41 0.36
N ASN A 191 16.04 3.36 -0.37
CA ASN A 191 17.04 3.44 -1.41
C ASN A 191 16.34 3.60 -2.76
N ALA A 192 16.93 4.38 -3.67
CA ALA A 192 16.41 4.59 -5.01
C ALA A 192 17.52 4.63 -6.07
N MET A 193 17.22 4.14 -7.26
CA MET A 193 18.09 4.27 -8.44
C MET A 193 17.24 4.33 -9.70
N VAL A 194 17.76 4.92 -10.78
CA VAL A 194 17.11 4.95 -12.09
C VAL A 194 17.91 4.11 -13.07
N LEU A 195 17.24 3.17 -13.73
CA LEU A 195 17.79 2.32 -14.78
C LEU A 195 16.86 2.43 -16.01
N ASP A 196 17.43 2.82 -17.14
CA ASP A 196 16.71 3.04 -18.42
C ASP A 196 15.43 3.88 -18.27
N GLY A 197 15.52 4.97 -17.50
CA GLY A 197 14.39 5.87 -17.23
C GLY A 197 13.36 5.35 -16.22
N CYS A 198 13.46 4.10 -15.76
CA CYS A 198 12.61 3.53 -14.72
C CYS A 198 13.24 3.73 -13.33
N LEU A 199 12.46 4.29 -12.40
CA LEU A 199 12.83 4.46 -11.00
C LEU A 199 12.51 3.20 -10.19
N TYR A 200 13.51 2.70 -9.48
CA TYR A 200 13.38 1.59 -8.54
C TYR A 200 13.49 2.13 -7.12
N ILE A 201 12.61 1.69 -6.23
CA ILE A 201 12.61 2.12 -4.82
C ILE A 201 12.46 0.91 -3.91
N GLU A 202 13.36 0.77 -2.94
CA GLU A 202 13.28 -0.24 -1.88
C GLU A 202 13.41 0.38 -0.49
N GLU A 203 13.02 -0.36 0.55
CA GLU A 203 13.22 0.11 1.92
C GLU A 203 14.71 0.10 2.27
N SER A 204 15.19 1.16 2.93
CA SER A 204 16.52 1.12 3.52
C SER A 204 16.50 0.23 4.76
N ASN A 205 17.18 -0.92 4.68
CA ASN A 205 17.29 -1.93 5.72
C ASN A 205 18.76 -2.24 6.05
N PRO A 206 19.55 -1.27 6.54
CA PRO A 206 20.92 -1.54 6.93
C PRO A 206 20.96 -2.61 8.03
N PRO A 207 22.04 -3.42 8.11
CA PRO A 207 22.17 -4.49 9.10
C PRO A 207 21.87 -4.02 10.53
N SER A 208 22.32 -2.82 10.90
CA SER A 208 22.06 -2.21 12.21
C SER A 208 20.57 -1.98 12.50
N LYS A 209 19.81 -1.50 11.50
CA LYS A 209 18.36 -1.29 11.61
C LYS A 209 17.62 -2.62 11.73
N LEU A 210 18.03 -3.64 10.98
CA LEU A 210 17.43 -4.98 11.07
C LEU A 210 17.71 -5.63 12.44
N ALA A 211 18.93 -5.51 12.95
CA ALA A 211 19.28 -6.00 14.29
C ALA A 211 18.47 -5.30 15.40
N ALA A 212 18.36 -3.97 15.35
CA ALA A 212 17.56 -3.20 16.30
C ALA A 212 16.08 -3.55 16.23
N LYS A 213 15.56 -3.78 15.02
CA LYS A 213 14.17 -4.21 14.78
C LYS A 213 13.91 -5.60 15.36
N ALA A 214 14.79 -6.58 15.07
CA ALA A 214 14.70 -7.93 15.62
C ALA A 214 14.68 -7.93 17.15
N ALA A 215 15.52 -7.11 17.78
CA ALA A 215 15.54 -6.96 19.23
C ALA A 215 14.22 -6.37 19.77
N SER A 216 13.68 -5.32 19.14
CA SER A 216 12.43 -4.67 19.58
C SER A 216 11.19 -5.54 19.39
N GLU A 217 11.12 -6.32 18.31
CA GLU A 217 9.95 -7.13 17.97
C GLU A 217 9.71 -8.26 18.95
N SER A 218 10.77 -8.84 19.53
CA SER A 218 10.65 -9.87 20.58
C SER A 218 9.76 -9.41 21.75
N SER A 219 9.85 -8.13 22.12
CA SER A 219 9.05 -7.54 23.21
C SER A 219 7.59 -7.27 22.85
N ASN A 220 7.24 -7.21 21.55
CA ASN A 220 5.90 -6.91 21.05
C ASN A 220 5.31 -8.04 20.18
N ALA A 221 5.92 -9.23 20.19
CA ALA A 221 5.58 -10.34 19.31
C ALA A 221 4.08 -10.70 19.36
N LEU A 222 3.48 -10.70 20.55
CA LEU A 222 2.05 -11.01 20.72
C LEU A 222 1.13 -10.00 20.00
N ALA A 223 1.48 -8.71 20.02
CA ALA A 223 0.68 -7.69 19.34
C ALA A 223 0.69 -7.87 17.82
N SER A 224 1.83 -8.27 17.25
CA SER A 224 1.97 -8.62 15.84
C SER A 224 1.28 -9.94 15.51
N TYR A 225 1.38 -10.93 16.40
CA TYR A 225 0.80 -12.26 16.24
C TYR A 225 -0.71 -12.24 16.01
N TYR A 226 -1.44 -11.38 16.73
CA TYR A 226 -2.89 -11.26 16.55
C TYR A 226 -3.31 -11.00 15.11
N GLY A 227 -2.48 -10.33 14.31
CA GLY A 227 -2.74 -10.14 12.88
C GLY A 227 -2.66 -11.44 12.09
N TYR A 228 -1.67 -12.30 12.36
CA TYR A 228 -1.47 -13.57 11.69
C TYR A 228 -2.45 -14.65 12.17
N SER A 229 -2.74 -14.66 13.47
CA SER A 229 -3.77 -15.54 14.04
C SER A 229 -5.14 -15.22 13.46
N PHE A 230 -5.48 -13.93 13.31
CA PHE A 230 -6.74 -13.53 12.68
C PHE A 230 -6.83 -13.96 11.21
N GLU A 231 -5.76 -13.83 10.44
CA GLU A 231 -5.69 -14.39 9.07
C GLU A 231 -5.96 -15.89 9.08
N SER A 232 -5.36 -16.63 10.01
CA SER A 232 -5.53 -18.09 10.11
C SER A 232 -6.97 -18.49 10.44
N PHE A 233 -7.72 -17.68 11.19
CA PHE A 233 -9.16 -17.89 11.40
C PHE A 233 -10.03 -17.45 10.21
N CYS A 234 -9.53 -16.54 9.38
CA CYS A 234 -10.26 -15.94 8.27
C CYS A 234 -9.92 -16.55 6.90
N THR A 235 -9.07 -17.57 6.85
CA THR A 235 -8.58 -18.13 5.58
C THR A 235 -8.68 -19.65 5.54
N THR A 236 -8.76 -20.21 4.33
CA THR A 236 -8.72 -21.65 4.04
C THR A 236 -8.07 -21.89 2.68
N SER A 237 -7.58 -23.10 2.44
CA SER A 237 -7.06 -23.53 1.14
C SER A 237 -8.17 -23.89 0.13
N SER A 238 -9.43 -24.02 0.59
CA SER A 238 -10.56 -24.38 -0.28
C SER A 238 -11.28 -23.16 -0.84
N SER A 239 -11.56 -23.17 -2.15
CA SER A 239 -12.35 -22.13 -2.81
C SER A 239 -13.83 -22.11 -2.37
N SER A 240 -14.31 -23.22 -1.82
CA SER A 240 -15.67 -23.38 -1.28
C SER A 240 -15.59 -23.76 0.20
N PRO A 241 -15.37 -22.78 1.10
CA PRO A 241 -15.28 -23.05 2.53
C PRO A 241 -16.60 -23.65 3.05
N SER A 242 -16.51 -24.81 3.73
CA SER A 242 -17.64 -25.33 4.50
C SER A 242 -17.77 -24.55 5.81
N ALA A 243 -18.98 -24.14 6.15
CA ALA A 243 -19.29 -23.44 7.40
C ALA A 243 -19.14 -24.33 8.65
N ALA A 244 -19.01 -25.65 8.50
CA ALA A 244 -19.20 -26.62 9.58
C ALA A 244 -17.94 -26.92 10.43
N THR A 245 -16.74 -26.49 10.04
CA THR A 245 -15.51 -26.79 10.78
C THR A 245 -14.68 -25.54 10.97
N GLU A 246 -14.33 -25.23 12.23
CA GLU A 246 -13.36 -24.19 12.58
C GLU A 246 -11.96 -24.73 12.23
N GLU A 247 -11.51 -24.38 11.03
CA GLU A 247 -10.16 -24.64 10.56
C GLU A 247 -9.25 -23.54 11.11
N PHE A 248 -8.20 -23.92 11.85
CA PHE A 248 -7.17 -23.01 12.31
C PHE A 248 -5.81 -23.63 12.02
N SER A 249 -5.03 -22.97 11.18
CA SER A 249 -3.64 -23.31 10.91
C SER A 249 -2.75 -22.45 11.78
N VAL A 250 -1.72 -23.04 12.40
CA VAL A 250 -0.72 -22.26 13.13
C VAL A 250 -0.01 -21.33 12.13
N PRO A 251 0.09 -20.02 12.42
CA PRO A 251 0.72 -19.09 11.50
C PRO A 251 2.18 -19.44 11.18
N ASN A 252 2.53 -19.38 9.89
CA ASN A 252 3.90 -19.39 9.40
C ASN A 252 4.15 -18.13 8.56
N THR A 253 4.94 -17.19 9.09
CA THR A 253 5.15 -15.87 8.47
C THR A 253 6.17 -15.89 7.31
N ASN A 254 6.69 -17.07 6.94
CA ASN A 254 7.43 -17.26 5.69
C ASN A 254 6.48 -17.30 4.48
N VAL A 255 5.29 -17.89 4.65
CA VAL A 255 4.31 -18.10 3.59
C VAL A 255 3.65 -16.78 3.23
N GLN A 256 3.68 -16.42 1.95
CA GLN A 256 3.04 -15.20 1.44
C GLN A 256 2.61 -15.42 0.01
N TRP A 257 1.41 -14.95 -0.34
CA TRP A 257 1.01 -14.78 -1.74
C TRP A 257 1.06 -13.30 -2.10
N CYS A 258 1.79 -12.97 -3.17
CA CYS A 258 1.98 -11.60 -3.60
C CYS A 258 1.43 -11.40 -5.01
N SER A 259 0.62 -10.35 -5.14
CA SER A 259 0.14 -9.86 -6.44
C SER A 259 1.08 -8.77 -6.96
N VAL A 260 1.37 -8.82 -8.25
CA VAL A 260 2.05 -7.75 -8.98
C VAL A 260 1.02 -7.04 -9.85
N VAL A 261 0.80 -5.74 -9.58
CA VAL A 261 -0.20 -4.93 -10.28
C VAL A 261 0.44 -3.81 -11.09
N LYS A 262 -0.20 -3.46 -12.20
CA LYS A 262 0.07 -2.26 -12.98
C LYS A 262 -0.95 -1.17 -12.64
N THR A 263 -0.47 0.05 -12.44
CA THR A 263 -1.28 1.26 -12.25
C THR A 263 -0.54 2.47 -12.84
N SER A 264 -1.09 3.66 -12.67
CA SER A 264 -0.44 4.93 -12.98
C SER A 264 -0.87 5.98 -11.95
N LEU A 265 0.09 6.76 -11.44
CA LEU A 265 -0.16 7.97 -10.64
C LEU A 265 0.29 9.19 -11.45
N GLY A 266 -0.67 9.93 -12.00
CA GLY A 266 -0.38 10.97 -13.00
C GLY A 266 0.34 10.37 -14.22
N GLU A 267 1.51 10.90 -14.51
CA GLU A 267 2.42 10.48 -15.59
C GLU A 267 3.24 9.23 -15.25
N PHE A 268 3.35 8.86 -13.97
CA PHE A 268 4.17 7.73 -13.53
C PHE A 268 3.42 6.42 -13.73
N ARG A 269 3.73 5.70 -14.81
CA ARG A 269 3.30 4.30 -14.98
C ARG A 269 4.04 3.45 -13.97
N THR A 270 3.31 2.76 -13.09
CA THR A 270 3.89 2.10 -11.93
C THR A 270 3.54 0.62 -11.91
N ILE A 271 4.55 -0.21 -11.68
CA ILE A 271 4.35 -1.60 -11.23
C ILE A 271 4.59 -1.65 -9.72
N VAL A 272 3.62 -2.25 -9.02
CA VAL A 272 3.65 -2.41 -7.58
C VAL A 272 3.47 -3.88 -7.22
N GLY A 273 4.44 -4.43 -6.50
CA GLY A 273 4.28 -5.73 -5.84
C GLY A 273 3.66 -5.58 -4.45
N GLY A 274 2.83 -6.53 -4.02
CA GLY A 274 2.39 -6.56 -2.62
C GLY A 274 1.66 -7.83 -2.22
N GLU A 275 1.89 -8.23 -0.98
CA GLU A 275 1.14 -9.29 -0.29
C GLU A 275 -0.35 -8.97 -0.26
N VAL A 276 -1.17 -9.98 -0.55
CA VAL A 276 -2.63 -9.96 -0.44
C VAL A 276 -3.02 -11.09 0.50
N ASP A 277 -3.81 -10.75 1.53
CA ASP A 277 -4.06 -11.66 2.65
C ASP A 277 -4.92 -12.87 2.22
N CYS A 278 -5.93 -12.65 1.36
CA CYS A 278 -6.74 -13.72 0.73
C CYS A 278 -7.60 -13.21 -0.43
N VAL A 279 -8.33 -14.11 -1.08
CA VAL A 279 -9.37 -13.80 -2.08
C VAL A 279 -10.77 -14.13 -1.56
N ARG A 280 -11.80 -13.52 -2.14
CA ARG A 280 -13.20 -13.74 -1.76
C ARG A 280 -13.61 -15.21 -1.93
N PRO A 281 -14.62 -15.70 -1.21
CA PRO A 281 -15.15 -17.05 -1.41
C PRO A 281 -15.57 -17.28 -2.88
N GLY A 282 -15.28 -18.46 -3.41
CA GLY A 282 -15.62 -18.84 -4.78
C GLY A 282 -14.83 -18.11 -5.88
N ALA A 283 -13.74 -17.39 -5.55
CA ALA A 283 -12.85 -16.86 -6.57
C ALA A 283 -12.19 -18.01 -7.36
N ASP A 284 -12.14 -17.86 -8.68
CA ASP A 284 -11.53 -18.84 -9.59
C ASP A 284 -10.01 -18.67 -9.59
N LYS A 285 -9.27 -19.70 -9.15
CA LYS A 285 -7.80 -19.69 -9.03
C LYS A 285 -7.12 -19.32 -10.36
N GLU A 286 -7.70 -19.71 -11.49
CA GLU A 286 -7.13 -19.47 -12.82
C GLU A 286 -7.44 -18.05 -13.35
N ARG A 287 -8.36 -17.31 -12.70
CA ARG A 287 -8.89 -16.02 -13.18
C ARG A 287 -8.94 -14.97 -12.09
N ILE A 288 -8.01 -15.05 -11.14
CA ILE A 288 -7.88 -14.08 -10.05
C ILE A 288 -7.61 -12.69 -10.59
N GLY A 289 -8.40 -11.72 -10.15
CA GLY A 289 -8.16 -10.30 -10.40
C GLY A 289 -8.23 -9.48 -9.11
N THR A 290 -7.91 -8.20 -9.21
CA THR A 290 -7.93 -7.28 -8.06
C THR A 290 -9.29 -7.20 -7.37
N ARG A 291 -10.38 -7.38 -8.12
CA ARG A 291 -11.76 -7.46 -7.62
C ARG A 291 -12.02 -8.63 -6.65
N ASP A 292 -11.16 -9.64 -6.66
CA ASP A 292 -11.31 -10.82 -5.82
C ASP A 292 -10.55 -10.65 -4.49
N PHE A 293 -9.67 -9.66 -4.34
CA PHE A 293 -8.82 -9.53 -3.17
C PHE A 293 -9.57 -9.09 -1.91
N VAL A 294 -9.09 -9.55 -0.76
CA VAL A 294 -9.56 -9.18 0.58
C VAL A 294 -8.34 -8.91 1.47
N GLU A 295 -8.35 -7.76 2.15
CA GLU A 295 -7.34 -7.40 3.15
C GLU A 295 -7.93 -7.63 4.55
N LEU A 296 -7.18 -8.28 5.42
CA LEU A 296 -7.56 -8.66 6.77
C LEU A 296 -6.80 -7.82 7.80
N LYS A 297 -7.53 -7.26 8.77
CA LYS A 297 -6.96 -6.38 9.80
C LYS A 297 -7.55 -6.70 11.16
N THR A 298 -6.79 -6.40 12.21
CA THR A 298 -7.30 -6.45 13.57
C THR A 298 -7.25 -5.08 14.22
N ASN A 299 -8.21 -4.82 15.11
CA ASN A 299 -8.24 -3.64 15.95
C ASN A 299 -8.69 -4.02 17.37
N LEU A 300 -8.30 -3.23 18.36
CA LEU A 300 -8.96 -3.33 19.67
C LEU A 300 -10.40 -2.85 19.53
N VAL A 301 -11.30 -3.39 20.35
CA VAL A 301 -12.67 -2.87 20.46
C VAL A 301 -12.62 -1.35 20.70
N ILE A 302 -13.42 -0.60 19.93
CA ILE A 302 -13.56 0.84 20.08
C ILE A 302 -14.54 1.08 21.23
N GLN A 303 -14.05 1.60 22.36
CA GLN A 303 -14.84 1.79 23.58
C GLN A 303 -15.16 3.26 23.87
N SER A 304 -14.49 4.19 23.17
CA SER A 304 -14.62 5.63 23.40
C SER A 304 -14.55 6.43 22.10
N GLN A 305 -15.06 7.67 22.14
CA GLN A 305 -14.92 8.61 21.03
C GLN A 305 -13.45 8.84 20.64
N ARG A 306 -12.54 8.82 21.63
CA ARG A 306 -11.10 8.96 21.40
C ARG A 306 -10.55 7.78 20.60
N ASP A 307 -10.99 6.56 20.92
CA ASP A 307 -10.57 5.35 20.18
C ASP A 307 -11.08 5.40 18.74
N GLU A 308 -12.33 5.83 18.54
CA GLU A 308 -12.92 6.00 17.21
C GLU A 308 -12.12 7.02 16.39
N VAL A 309 -11.85 8.20 16.94
CA VAL A 309 -11.05 9.25 16.29
C VAL A 309 -9.66 8.73 15.93
N ASN A 310 -9.00 7.98 16.83
CA ASN A 310 -7.68 7.42 16.56
C ASN A 310 -7.71 6.33 15.49
N PHE A 311 -8.74 5.47 15.52
CA PHE A 311 -8.96 4.45 14.50
C PHE A 311 -9.15 5.11 13.13
N GLU A 312 -10.06 6.06 13.02
CA GLU A 312 -10.38 6.76 11.78
C GLU A 312 -9.20 7.58 11.24
N ARG A 313 -8.54 8.36 12.10
CA ARG A 313 -7.44 9.24 11.70
C ARG A 313 -6.20 8.47 11.26
N HIS A 314 -5.85 7.40 11.96
CA HIS A 314 -4.55 6.75 11.78
C HIS A 314 -4.66 5.38 11.11
N LYS A 315 -5.54 4.51 11.60
CA LYS A 315 -5.62 3.12 11.11
C LYS A 315 -6.40 3.03 9.82
N LEU A 316 -7.55 3.67 9.77
CA LEU A 316 -8.44 3.61 8.62
C LEU A 316 -7.84 4.28 7.38
N LEU A 317 -7.11 5.40 7.55
CA LEU A 317 -6.27 5.99 6.50
C LEU A 317 -5.24 4.99 5.96
N LYS A 318 -4.52 4.31 6.86
CA LYS A 318 -3.51 3.30 6.48
C LYS A 318 -4.15 2.13 5.74
N HIS A 319 -5.27 1.61 6.24
CA HIS A 319 -6.03 0.53 5.60
C HIS A 319 -6.50 0.92 4.21
N TYR A 320 -7.04 2.14 4.07
CA TYR A 320 -7.44 2.72 2.78
C TYR A 320 -6.27 2.75 1.79
N VAL A 321 -5.19 3.49 2.10
CA VAL A 321 -4.08 3.71 1.17
C VAL A 321 -3.47 2.37 0.73
N GLN A 322 -3.29 1.46 1.67
CA GLN A 322 -2.65 0.19 1.38
C GLN A 322 -3.47 -0.71 0.46
N SER A 323 -4.79 -0.73 0.66
CA SER A 323 -5.73 -1.56 -0.11
C SER A 323 -5.98 -0.92 -1.49
N PHE A 324 -6.14 0.41 -1.51
CA PHE A 324 -6.31 1.21 -2.71
C PHE A 324 -5.17 1.02 -3.72
N LEU A 325 -3.92 1.00 -3.24
CA LEU A 325 -2.73 0.84 -4.09
C LEU A 325 -2.63 -0.52 -4.81
N LEU A 326 -3.27 -1.58 -4.29
CA LEU A 326 -3.36 -2.90 -4.94
C LEU A 326 -4.71 -3.17 -5.59
N GLY A 327 -5.64 -2.20 -5.53
CA GLY A 327 -7.00 -2.36 -6.05
C GLY A 327 -7.84 -3.34 -5.22
N VAL A 328 -7.49 -3.56 -3.95
CA VAL A 328 -8.23 -4.46 -3.05
C VAL A 328 -9.57 -3.81 -2.69
N PRO A 329 -10.72 -4.40 -3.06
CA PRO A 329 -12.03 -3.79 -2.84
C PRO A 329 -12.53 -3.91 -1.41
N THR A 330 -12.09 -4.92 -0.65
CA THR A 330 -12.65 -5.25 0.67
C THR A 330 -11.57 -5.26 1.74
N VAL A 331 -11.79 -4.51 2.82
CA VAL A 331 -10.99 -4.59 4.05
C VAL A 331 -11.88 -5.11 5.18
N THR A 332 -11.56 -6.28 5.72
CA THR A 332 -12.27 -6.87 6.86
C THR A 332 -11.47 -6.65 8.14
N VAL A 333 -12.09 -6.01 9.13
CA VAL A 333 -11.49 -5.70 10.43
C VAL A 333 -12.13 -6.55 11.52
N GLY A 334 -11.32 -7.38 12.18
CA GLY A 334 -11.68 -8.08 13.41
C GLY A 334 -11.42 -7.22 14.64
N PHE A 335 -12.45 -6.99 15.46
CA PHE A 335 -12.34 -6.25 16.72
C PHE A 335 -12.16 -7.22 17.89
N ARG A 336 -11.02 -7.10 18.57
CA ARG A 336 -10.65 -7.98 19.68
C ARG A 336 -10.59 -7.27 21.02
N THR A 337 -10.81 -8.02 22.10
CA THR A 337 -10.51 -7.57 23.45
C THR A 337 -8.99 -7.45 23.66
N ARG A 338 -8.59 -6.81 24.78
CA ARG A 338 -7.19 -6.79 25.20
C ARG A 338 -6.65 -8.20 25.47
N ALA A 339 -7.51 -9.11 25.92
CA ALA A 339 -7.21 -10.52 26.15
C ALA A 339 -7.16 -11.36 24.86
N GLY A 340 -7.25 -10.75 23.67
CA GLY A 340 -7.05 -11.47 22.41
C GLY A 340 -8.31 -12.15 21.83
N HIS A 341 -9.48 -12.00 22.45
CA HIS A 341 -10.70 -12.65 21.96
C HIS A 341 -11.40 -11.80 20.91
N LEU A 342 -11.78 -12.39 19.79
CA LEU A 342 -12.54 -11.72 18.73
C LEU A 342 -13.99 -11.48 19.18
N THR A 343 -14.46 -10.24 19.06
CA THR A 343 -15.79 -9.80 19.55
C THR A 343 -16.65 -9.13 18.49
N GLY A 344 -16.07 -8.78 17.35
CA GLY A 344 -16.79 -8.18 16.25
C GLY A 344 -16.01 -8.27 14.96
N LEU A 345 -16.72 -8.13 13.86
CA LEU A 345 -16.19 -8.17 12.52
C LEU A 345 -16.87 -7.09 11.69
N GLN A 346 -16.11 -6.34 10.91
CA GLN A 346 -16.66 -5.33 10.02
C GLN A 346 -15.89 -5.28 8.71
N SER A 347 -16.60 -5.43 7.60
CA SER A 347 -16.04 -5.30 6.26
C SER A 347 -16.34 -3.92 5.69
N PHE A 348 -15.32 -3.32 5.09
CA PHE A 348 -15.39 -2.00 4.46
C PHE A 348 -15.09 -2.15 2.98
N ASN A 349 -15.92 -1.53 2.13
CA ASN A 349 -15.53 -1.26 0.75
C ASN A 349 -14.45 -0.17 0.76
N THR A 350 -13.26 -0.49 0.23
CA THR A 350 -12.10 0.41 0.23
C THR A 350 -12.42 1.79 -0.33
N LEU A 351 -13.20 1.89 -1.42
CA LEU A 351 -13.50 3.16 -2.06
C LEU A 351 -14.52 4.00 -1.28
N ASP A 352 -15.28 3.39 -0.37
CA ASP A 352 -16.22 4.09 0.50
C ASP A 352 -15.59 4.60 1.80
N ILE A 353 -14.42 4.07 2.19
CA ILE A 353 -13.72 4.44 3.42
C ILE A 353 -13.55 5.97 3.59
N PRO A 354 -13.10 6.75 2.58
CA PRO A 354 -12.94 8.19 2.74
C PRO A 354 -14.25 8.92 3.09
N ARG A 355 -15.41 8.37 2.71
CA ARG A 355 -16.72 8.98 3.04
C ARG A 355 -17.06 8.85 4.53
N LEU A 356 -16.53 7.83 5.21
CA LEU A 356 -16.76 7.59 6.64
C LEU A 356 -16.17 8.69 7.53
N VAL A 357 -15.09 9.32 7.07
CA VAL A 357 -14.38 10.37 7.83
C VAL A 357 -14.71 11.78 7.34
N ARG A 358 -15.41 11.91 6.21
CA ARG A 358 -15.70 13.20 5.57
C ARG A 358 -16.46 14.14 6.53
N GLY A 359 -16.02 15.39 6.59
CA GLY A 359 -16.65 16.42 7.43
C GLY A 359 -16.30 16.33 8.92
N LYS A 360 -15.51 15.34 9.35
CA LYS A 360 -15.03 15.24 10.73
C LYS A 360 -13.79 16.13 10.94
N PRO A 361 -13.53 16.64 12.16
CA PRO A 361 -12.35 17.47 12.45
C PRO A 361 -10.99 16.78 12.22
N HIS A 362 -10.99 15.45 12.18
CA HIS A 362 -9.82 14.59 11.91
C HIS A 362 -9.87 13.92 10.54
N ALA A 363 -10.72 14.43 9.64
CA ALA A 363 -10.79 13.93 8.27
C ALA A 363 -9.43 14.02 7.58
N TRP A 364 -9.12 12.98 6.83
CA TRP A 364 -8.07 12.96 5.84
C TRP A 364 -8.72 12.87 4.46
N ASP A 365 -7.98 13.29 3.44
CA ASP A 365 -8.43 13.39 2.06
C ASP A 365 -7.49 12.57 1.15
N PRO A 366 -8.02 11.61 0.40
CA PRO A 366 -7.21 10.77 -0.47
C PRO A 366 -6.56 11.57 -1.62
N GLY A 367 -7.15 12.69 -2.05
CA GLY A 367 -6.59 13.59 -3.04
C GLY A 367 -5.29 14.24 -2.56
N ALA A 368 -5.21 14.62 -1.29
CA ALA A 368 -3.96 15.15 -0.70
C ALA A 368 -2.85 14.09 -0.70
N CYS A 369 -3.18 12.83 -0.36
CA CYS A 369 -2.24 11.71 -0.45
C CYS A 369 -1.69 11.50 -1.87
N LEU A 370 -2.58 11.51 -2.86
CA LEU A 370 -2.22 11.29 -4.27
C LEU A 370 -1.36 12.43 -4.82
N ALA A 371 -1.77 13.68 -4.60
CA ALA A 371 -1.04 14.86 -5.06
C ALA A 371 0.34 14.98 -4.40
N SER A 372 0.44 14.72 -3.09
CA SER A 372 1.73 14.70 -2.39
C SER A 372 2.64 13.58 -2.90
N ALA A 373 2.12 12.35 -3.06
CA ALA A 373 2.90 11.24 -3.60
C ALA A 373 3.38 11.49 -5.03
N ARG A 374 2.54 12.10 -5.90
CA ARG A 374 2.96 12.49 -7.26
C ARG A 374 4.08 13.52 -7.22
N SER A 375 3.96 14.55 -6.39
CA SER A 375 4.99 15.59 -6.23
C SER A 375 6.31 14.97 -5.75
N LEU A 376 6.25 14.03 -4.82
CA LEU A 376 7.41 13.27 -4.37
C LEU A 376 8.02 12.42 -5.49
N LEU A 377 7.23 11.63 -6.22
CA LEU A 377 7.74 10.85 -7.34
C LEU A 377 8.41 11.73 -8.40
N SER A 378 7.80 12.88 -8.72
CA SER A 378 8.38 13.84 -9.67
C SER A 378 9.71 14.39 -9.19
N PHE A 379 9.82 14.78 -7.91
CA PHE A 379 11.07 15.23 -7.33
C PHE A 379 12.15 14.14 -7.38
N ILE A 380 11.83 12.93 -6.91
CA ILE A 380 12.78 11.82 -6.83
C ILE A 380 13.26 11.41 -8.23
N HIS A 381 12.32 11.17 -9.14
CA HIS A 381 12.63 10.73 -10.50
C HIS A 381 13.45 11.78 -11.25
N SER A 382 13.01 13.05 -11.23
CA SER A 382 13.72 14.11 -11.96
C SER A 382 15.14 14.33 -11.42
N THR A 383 15.30 14.43 -10.09
CA THR A 383 16.62 14.64 -9.48
C THR A 383 17.58 13.49 -9.75
N ILE A 384 17.15 12.23 -9.64
CA ILE A 384 18.03 11.09 -9.92
C ILE A 384 18.36 11.00 -11.42
N SER A 385 17.35 11.18 -12.29
CA SER A 385 17.53 11.06 -13.74
C SER A 385 18.45 12.13 -14.33
N SER A 386 18.43 13.35 -13.77
CA SER A 386 19.31 14.44 -14.21
C SER A 386 20.66 14.47 -13.48
N HIS A 387 20.92 13.54 -12.56
CA HIS A 387 22.16 13.54 -11.79
C HIS A 387 23.35 13.16 -12.69
N PRO A 388 24.51 13.86 -12.61
CA PRO A 388 25.68 13.56 -13.44
C PRO A 388 26.09 12.08 -13.39
N SER A 389 26.14 11.49 -12.19
CA SER A 389 26.47 10.06 -11.98
C SER A 389 25.51 9.11 -12.70
N THR A 390 24.23 9.48 -12.82
CA THR A 390 23.22 8.67 -13.53
C THR A 390 23.37 8.82 -15.03
N LEU A 391 23.64 10.03 -15.52
CA LEU A 391 23.81 10.32 -16.95
C LEU A 391 25.08 9.68 -17.53
N SER A 392 26.13 9.53 -16.71
CA SER A 392 27.37 8.86 -17.10
C SER A 392 27.39 7.36 -16.81
N ALA A 393 26.31 6.79 -16.25
CA ALA A 393 26.27 5.39 -15.87
C ALA A 393 26.12 4.51 -17.12
N ASP A 394 27.14 3.69 -17.38
CA ASP A 394 27.08 2.63 -18.39
C ASP A 394 26.90 1.27 -17.71
N GLU A 395 27.78 0.93 -16.77
CA GLU A 395 27.77 -0.35 -16.04
C GLU A 395 27.49 -0.26 -14.53
N ASP A 396 27.77 0.89 -13.91
CA ASP A 396 27.62 1.11 -12.47
C ASP A 396 26.59 2.22 -12.25
N TYR A 397 25.38 1.85 -11.83
CA TYR A 397 24.30 2.81 -11.60
C TYR A 397 24.30 3.31 -10.15
N PRO A 398 24.28 4.64 -9.94
CA PRO A 398 24.33 5.22 -8.60
C PRO A 398 23.08 4.90 -7.78
N VAL A 399 23.29 4.68 -6.47
CA VAL A 399 22.22 4.49 -5.49
C VAL A 399 22.06 5.75 -4.67
N PHE A 400 20.83 6.17 -4.46
CA PHE A 400 20.48 7.33 -3.66
C PHE A 400 19.71 6.91 -2.41
N ARG A 401 19.90 7.64 -1.32
CA ARG A 401 19.12 7.53 -0.09
C ARG A 401 18.10 8.65 -0.03
N LEU A 402 16.84 8.24 0.12
CA LEU A 402 15.70 9.07 0.46
C LEU A 402 15.52 9.04 1.98
N THR A 403 15.45 10.20 2.63
CA THR A 403 15.19 10.31 4.06
C THR A 403 14.04 11.30 4.29
N PHE A 404 12.92 10.79 4.81
CA PHE A 404 11.82 11.62 5.29
C PHE A 404 12.00 11.91 6.78
N ASP A 405 12.19 13.19 7.09
CA ASP A 405 12.23 13.70 8.45
C ASP A 405 11.00 14.57 8.71
N PRO A 406 9.92 14.01 9.30
CA PRO A 406 8.72 14.76 9.60
C PRO A 406 8.88 15.74 10.77
N SER A 407 9.90 15.54 11.61
CA SER A 407 10.08 16.26 12.88
C SER A 407 11.22 17.29 12.80
N SER A 408 11.72 17.57 11.60
CA SER A 408 12.84 18.48 11.40
C SER A 408 12.52 19.90 11.86
N ARG A 409 13.55 20.62 12.35
CA ARG A 409 13.42 22.01 12.80
C ARG A 409 13.05 22.96 11.66
N ASP A 410 13.51 22.66 10.46
CA ASP A 410 13.25 23.45 9.24
C ASP A 410 11.92 23.07 8.56
N GLY A 411 11.11 22.24 9.22
CA GLY A 411 9.86 21.70 8.72
C GLY A 411 10.00 20.31 8.07
N PRO A 412 8.87 19.59 7.91
CA PRO A 412 8.87 18.25 7.36
C PRO A 412 9.35 18.24 5.91
N HIS A 413 10.35 17.43 5.60
CA HIS A 413 10.92 17.34 4.26
C HIS A 413 11.43 15.95 3.92
N VAL A 414 11.55 15.69 2.62
CA VAL A 414 12.27 14.53 2.08
C VAL A 414 13.59 15.01 1.51
N ARG A 415 14.69 14.45 2.00
CA ARG A 415 16.04 14.67 1.47
C ARG A 415 16.44 13.52 0.57
N LEU A 416 17.14 13.82 -0.50
CA LEU A 416 17.71 12.88 -1.45
C LEU A 416 19.21 13.14 -1.57
N ARG A 417 20.03 12.11 -1.40
CA ARG A 417 21.49 12.18 -1.56
C ARG A 417 22.03 10.93 -2.24
N GLU A 418 23.09 11.07 -3.02
CA GLU A 418 23.85 9.93 -3.53
C GLU A 418 24.59 9.23 -2.37
N LEU A 419 24.64 7.90 -2.41
CA LEU A 419 25.42 7.08 -1.48
C LEU A 419 26.82 6.85 -2.04
N SER A 420 27.82 6.89 -1.18
CA SER A 420 29.17 6.42 -1.53
C SER A 420 29.17 4.91 -1.77
N ARG A 421 30.18 4.41 -2.52
CA ARG A 421 30.37 2.98 -2.75
C ARG A 421 30.43 2.16 -1.46
N GLU A 422 31.04 2.72 -0.41
CA GLU A 422 31.13 2.05 0.89
C GLU A 422 29.77 1.99 1.59
N GLU A 423 28.97 3.05 1.55
CA GLU A 423 27.60 3.03 2.08
C GLU A 423 26.72 2.03 1.31
N VAL A 424 26.86 1.94 -0.02
CA VAL A 424 26.14 0.92 -0.80
C VAL A 424 26.56 -0.48 -0.34
N ARG A 425 27.86 -0.75 -0.22
CA ARG A 425 28.38 -2.04 0.22
C ARG A 425 27.90 -2.43 1.62
N VAL A 426 27.96 -1.50 2.58
CA VAL A 426 27.68 -1.79 4.00
C VAL A 426 26.21 -1.67 4.35
N GLU A 427 25.54 -0.60 3.93
CA GLU A 427 24.17 -0.29 4.35
C GLU A 427 23.10 -0.85 3.41
N VAL A 428 23.39 -0.96 2.12
CA VAL A 428 22.41 -1.44 1.14
C VAL A 428 22.58 -2.92 0.90
N LEU A 429 23.80 -3.37 0.64
CA LEU A 429 24.09 -4.76 0.29
C LEU A 429 24.41 -5.65 1.50
N GLY A 430 24.86 -5.07 2.62
CA GLY A 430 25.38 -5.83 3.76
C GLY A 430 24.38 -6.77 4.45
N ALA A 431 23.08 -6.60 4.22
CA ALA A 431 22.02 -7.50 4.72
C ALA A 431 21.34 -8.32 3.61
N LYS A 432 21.71 -8.12 2.34
CA LYS A 432 21.11 -8.84 1.22
C LYS A 432 21.81 -10.19 1.01
N ARG A 433 21.13 -11.10 0.31
CA ARG A 433 21.77 -12.34 -0.17
C ARG A 433 22.92 -12.01 -1.12
N GLU A 434 23.99 -12.80 -1.00
CA GLU A 434 25.14 -12.75 -1.89
C GLU A 434 24.71 -13.17 -3.30
N GLU A 435 24.64 -12.20 -4.17
CA GLU A 435 24.19 -12.29 -5.56
C GLU A 435 24.90 -11.18 -6.33
N GLU A 436 25.11 -11.37 -7.62
CA GLU A 436 25.70 -10.34 -8.45
C GLU A 436 24.70 -9.19 -8.68
N ARG A 437 25.13 -7.95 -8.43
CA ARG A 437 24.25 -6.78 -8.40
C ARG A 437 24.85 -5.56 -9.11
N VAL A 438 23.96 -4.71 -9.61
CA VAL A 438 24.25 -3.34 -10.07
C VAL A 438 23.41 -2.39 -9.24
N GLY A 439 24.05 -1.53 -8.44
CA GLY A 439 23.37 -0.85 -7.35
C GLY A 439 22.78 -1.87 -6.36
N PHE A 440 21.46 -1.83 -6.15
CA PHE A 440 20.76 -2.86 -5.36
C PHE A 440 20.02 -3.91 -6.20
N LEU A 441 19.93 -3.72 -7.52
CA LEU A 441 19.23 -4.65 -8.42
C LEU A 441 20.12 -5.83 -8.79
N LEU A 442 19.50 -6.98 -9.05
CA LEU A 442 20.18 -8.17 -9.56
C LEU A 442 20.76 -7.89 -10.94
N ARG A 443 22.00 -8.32 -11.22
CA ARG A 443 22.65 -8.09 -12.52
C ARG A 443 21.82 -8.65 -13.68
N ARG A 444 21.30 -9.88 -13.53
CA ARG A 444 20.43 -10.52 -14.53
C ARG A 444 19.24 -9.64 -14.95
N TRP A 445 18.62 -8.94 -13.99
CA TRP A 445 17.50 -8.03 -14.28
C TRP A 445 17.97 -6.82 -15.07
N VAL A 446 19.13 -6.27 -14.74
CA VAL A 446 19.72 -5.10 -15.43
C VAL A 446 20.03 -5.44 -16.88
N GLU A 447 20.62 -6.62 -17.13
CA GLU A 447 20.88 -7.14 -18.47
C GLU A 447 19.59 -7.35 -19.26
N GLU A 448 18.59 -8.01 -18.66
CA GLU A 448 17.28 -8.20 -19.29
C GLU A 448 16.58 -6.88 -19.66
N VAL A 449 16.71 -5.83 -18.83
CA VAL A 449 16.18 -4.50 -19.16
C VAL A 449 16.85 -3.92 -20.40
N ARG A 450 18.19 -4.03 -20.50
CA ARG A 450 18.95 -3.55 -21.67
C ARG A 450 18.57 -4.33 -22.93
N GLU A 451 18.49 -5.66 -22.85
CA GLU A 451 18.08 -6.49 -23.97
C GLU A 451 16.63 -6.21 -24.42
N ARG A 452 15.71 -6.09 -23.46
CA ARG A 452 14.30 -5.76 -23.72
C ARG A 452 14.17 -4.46 -24.49
N ARG A 453 14.94 -3.43 -24.11
CA ARG A 453 14.99 -2.15 -24.84
C ARG A 453 15.42 -2.35 -26.29
N GLY A 454 16.42 -3.18 -26.54
CA GLY A 454 16.85 -3.57 -27.89
C GLY A 454 15.72 -4.22 -28.69
N ARG A 455 15.10 -5.28 -28.14
CA ARG A 455 13.98 -6.01 -28.77
C ARG A 455 12.80 -5.10 -29.10
N VAL A 456 12.40 -4.22 -28.17
CA VAL A 456 11.29 -3.28 -28.38
C VAL A 456 11.65 -2.24 -29.44
N GLY A 457 12.89 -1.74 -29.47
CA GLY A 457 13.37 -0.81 -30.48
C GLY A 457 13.37 -1.39 -31.90
N GLU A 458 13.81 -2.63 -32.05
CA GLU A 458 13.79 -3.36 -33.32
C GLU A 458 12.34 -3.54 -33.84
N ARG A 459 11.42 -4.05 -33.00
CA ARG A 459 10.00 -4.19 -33.37
C ARG A 459 9.36 -2.88 -33.80
N GLN A 460 9.68 -1.78 -33.12
CA GLN A 460 9.15 -0.45 -33.48
C GLN A 460 9.73 0.07 -34.81
N ASN A 461 10.97 -0.24 -35.13
CA ASN A 461 11.59 0.12 -36.40
C ASN A 461 11.04 -0.73 -37.57
N GLU A 462 10.81 -2.02 -37.37
CA GLU A 462 10.19 -2.91 -38.36
C GLU A 462 8.72 -2.55 -38.64
N ALA A 463 8.00 -2.07 -37.62
CA ALA A 463 6.61 -1.64 -37.75
C ALA A 463 6.45 -0.25 -38.43
N ARG A 464 7.54 0.48 -38.69
CA ARG A 464 7.49 1.73 -39.47
C ARG A 464 7.41 1.40 -40.96
N PRO A 465 6.36 1.83 -41.69
CA PRO A 465 6.31 1.61 -43.13
C PRO A 465 7.50 2.30 -43.81
N ALA A 466 8.20 1.57 -44.67
CA ALA A 466 9.32 2.09 -45.44
C ALA A 466 8.87 3.26 -46.33
N THR A 467 9.10 4.50 -45.89
CA THR A 467 9.08 5.66 -46.78
C THR A 467 10.38 5.69 -47.57
N ASN A 468 10.59 4.69 -48.43
CA ASN A 468 11.58 4.77 -49.50
C ASN A 468 10.90 5.39 -50.73
N GLY A 469 10.94 6.71 -50.79
CA GLY A 469 10.68 7.49 -51.99
C GLY A 469 11.88 8.37 -52.28
N THR A 470 12.73 7.92 -53.20
CA THR A 470 13.76 8.70 -53.88
C THR A 470 13.19 10.06 -54.31
N PRO A 471 13.90 11.20 -54.17
CA PRO A 471 13.37 12.49 -54.61
C PRO A 471 13.44 12.57 -56.14
N SER A 472 12.42 12.07 -56.84
CA SER A 472 12.22 12.38 -58.25
C SER A 472 11.43 13.69 -58.37
N SER A 473 12.10 14.72 -58.86
CA SER A 473 11.53 15.96 -59.38
C SER A 473 10.26 15.69 -60.21
N SER A 474 9.09 16.09 -59.71
CA SER A 474 7.91 16.35 -60.54
C SER A 474 7.01 17.41 -59.90
N ALA A 475 6.46 18.25 -60.77
CA ALA A 475 5.75 19.51 -60.55
C ALA A 475 4.51 19.43 -59.65
N PRO A 476 3.98 20.57 -59.13
CA PRO A 476 2.95 20.57 -58.11
C PRO A 476 1.58 20.20 -58.70
N SER A 477 1.07 19.03 -58.34
CA SER A 477 -0.32 18.64 -58.58
C SER A 477 -1.21 19.08 -57.42
N THR A 478 -2.17 19.94 -57.73
CA THR A 478 -3.23 20.47 -56.86
C THR A 478 -4.05 19.37 -56.19
N ARG A 479 -4.13 19.37 -54.85
CA ARG A 479 -5.13 18.61 -54.07
C ARG A 479 -6.46 19.37 -54.03
N PRO A 480 -7.63 18.71 -54.12
CA PRO A 480 -8.91 19.35 -53.87
C PRO A 480 -9.07 19.68 -52.38
N ARG A 481 -9.70 20.82 -52.07
CA ARG A 481 -10.10 21.21 -50.71
C ARG A 481 -11.06 20.17 -50.10
N PRO A 482 -11.01 19.93 -48.79
CA PRO A 482 -12.05 19.18 -48.09
C PRO A 482 -13.37 19.98 -48.06
N SER A 483 -14.49 19.27 -48.22
CA SER A 483 -15.85 19.80 -48.19
C SER A 483 -16.19 20.44 -46.83
N PRO A 484 -16.97 21.52 -46.79
CA PRO A 484 -17.41 22.13 -45.53
C PRO A 484 -18.46 21.23 -44.82
N PRO A 485 -18.56 21.31 -43.48
CA PRO A 485 -19.57 20.57 -42.72
C PRO A 485 -21.00 21.08 -43.02
N PRO A 486 -22.03 20.24 -42.84
CA PRO A 486 -23.42 20.60 -43.12
C PRO A 486 -23.94 21.67 -42.13
N PRO A 487 -24.91 22.50 -42.55
CA PRO A 487 -25.45 23.58 -41.72
C PRO A 487 -26.34 23.05 -40.57
N PRO A 488 -26.46 23.80 -39.47
CA PRO A 488 -27.35 23.45 -38.36
C PRO A 488 -28.83 23.56 -38.77
N PRO A 489 -29.73 22.79 -38.13
CA PRO A 489 -31.16 22.82 -38.44
C PRO A 489 -31.81 24.18 -38.07
N ALA A 490 -32.80 24.57 -38.88
CA ALA A 490 -33.50 25.84 -38.82
C ALA A 490 -34.31 26.06 -37.51
N PRO A 491 -34.49 27.31 -37.07
CA PRO A 491 -35.27 27.64 -35.88
C PRO A 491 -36.77 27.44 -36.13
N LEU A 492 -37.46 26.86 -35.15
CA LEU A 492 -38.91 26.72 -35.13
C LEU A 492 -39.55 28.08 -34.85
N ASP A 493 -40.45 28.52 -35.74
CA ASP A 493 -41.22 29.75 -35.63
C ASP A 493 -42.45 29.55 -34.70
N PRO A 494 -42.85 30.54 -33.88
CA PRO A 494 -43.79 30.37 -32.78
C PRO A 494 -45.17 30.92 -33.12
N GLN A 495 -46.20 30.06 -33.21
CA GLN A 495 -47.59 30.45 -32.91
C GLN A 495 -48.38 29.30 -32.27
N VAL A 496 -49.10 29.66 -31.20
CA VAL A 496 -49.79 28.85 -30.17
C VAL A 496 -51.30 28.80 -30.53
N PRO A 497 -52.12 27.81 -30.07
CA PRO A 497 -52.81 27.98 -28.79
C PRO A 497 -52.84 26.73 -27.88
N THR A 498 -52.70 27.03 -26.59
CA THR A 498 -52.89 26.24 -25.38
C THR A 498 -54.20 25.45 -25.30
N LEU A 499 -54.19 24.25 -24.70
CA LEU A 499 -55.28 23.71 -23.85
C LEU A 499 -54.77 22.59 -22.88
N HIS A 500 -54.81 22.94 -21.58
CA HIS A 500 -54.97 22.13 -20.35
C HIS A 500 -53.90 21.17 -19.77
N PRO A 501 -53.86 21.07 -18.42
CA PRO A 501 -52.65 20.79 -17.66
C PRO A 501 -52.49 19.31 -17.27
N SER A 502 -51.24 18.89 -17.18
CA SER A 502 -50.82 17.58 -16.67
C SER A 502 -51.27 17.39 -15.22
N ARG A 503 -51.96 16.26 -14.99
CA ARG A 503 -52.33 15.73 -13.67
C ARG A 503 -51.11 15.62 -12.74
N PRO A 504 -51.25 15.96 -11.45
CA PRO A 504 -50.23 15.66 -10.45
C PRO A 504 -50.14 14.15 -10.18
N ILE A 505 -48.91 13.68 -10.03
CA ILE A 505 -48.54 12.32 -9.63
C ILE A 505 -49.08 12.06 -8.20
N PRO A 506 -49.81 10.96 -7.94
CA PRO A 506 -50.30 10.67 -6.60
C PRO A 506 -49.17 10.19 -5.67
N PRO A 507 -49.22 10.53 -4.37
CA PRO A 507 -48.25 10.05 -3.39
C PRO A 507 -48.41 8.54 -3.12
N PRO A 508 -47.36 7.87 -2.60
CA PRO A 508 -47.39 6.44 -2.34
C PRO A 508 -48.41 6.07 -1.25
N PRO A 509 -48.95 4.82 -1.26
CA PRO A 509 -49.95 4.38 -0.31
C PRO A 509 -49.39 4.28 1.13
N PRO A 510 -50.26 4.47 2.15
CA PRO A 510 -49.85 4.37 3.55
C PRO A 510 -49.58 2.90 3.96
N PRO A 511 -48.75 2.68 4.99
CA PRO A 511 -48.52 1.36 5.56
C PRO A 511 -49.78 0.80 6.26
N PRO A 512 -49.91 -0.53 6.40
CA PRO A 512 -51.09 -1.16 6.99
C PRO A 512 -51.24 -0.82 8.50
N PRO A 513 -52.48 -0.87 9.04
CA PRO A 513 -52.77 -0.44 10.40
C PRO A 513 -52.15 -1.38 11.44
N ALA A 514 -51.41 -0.79 12.38
CA ALA A 514 -51.02 -1.44 13.63
C ALA A 514 -52.22 -1.45 14.60
N THR A 515 -52.50 -2.62 15.16
CA THR A 515 -53.49 -2.84 16.21
C THR A 515 -53.15 -2.05 17.47
N ASN A 516 -54.14 -1.32 17.98
CA ASN A 516 -54.09 -0.54 19.22
C ASN A 516 -53.76 -1.40 20.45
N GLY A 517 -52.72 -0.99 21.18
CA GLY A 517 -52.54 -1.24 22.61
C GLY A 517 -52.27 0.12 23.28
N SER A 518 -53.25 0.61 24.03
CA SER A 518 -53.27 1.90 24.72
C SER A 518 -52.37 1.91 25.97
N ASN A 519 -51.51 2.92 26.13
CA ASN A 519 -51.57 3.93 27.21
C ASN A 519 -50.25 4.73 27.33
N GLY A 520 -50.38 6.06 27.52
CA GLY A 520 -49.48 6.81 28.40
C GLY A 520 -48.54 7.87 27.81
N SER A 521 -49.11 9.01 27.42
CA SER A 521 -48.66 10.40 27.68
C SER A 521 -47.16 10.80 27.71
N SER A 522 -46.81 11.75 26.83
CA SER A 522 -46.26 13.10 27.13
C SER A 522 -44.94 13.53 26.45
N CYS A 523 -45.04 14.76 25.89
CA CYS A 523 -44.04 15.79 25.56
C CYS A 523 -42.82 15.50 24.66
N GLY A 524 -42.68 16.33 23.63
CA GLY A 524 -41.73 16.16 22.53
C GLY A 524 -40.42 16.95 22.64
N THR A 525 -39.59 16.77 21.61
CA THR A 525 -38.63 17.75 21.07
C THR A 525 -38.05 17.20 19.76
N SER A 526 -37.91 18.09 18.79
CA SER A 526 -37.37 17.83 17.44
C SER A 526 -35.88 17.50 17.50
N VAL A 527 -35.46 16.36 16.93
CA VAL A 527 -34.05 16.02 16.68
C VAL A 527 -33.89 15.39 15.31
N ARG A 528 -33.02 15.97 14.48
CA ARG A 528 -32.54 15.47 13.17
C ARG A 528 -31.89 14.07 13.31
N PRO A 529 -31.92 13.21 12.29
CA PRO A 529 -31.31 11.88 12.40
C PRO A 529 -29.77 11.98 12.43
N PRO A 530 -29.07 11.13 13.21
CA PRO A 530 -27.62 11.11 13.19
C PRO A 530 -27.10 10.34 11.98
N VAL A 531 -26.04 10.90 11.39
CA VAL A 531 -25.17 10.24 10.42
C VAL A 531 -24.51 9.05 11.12
N THR A 532 -24.69 7.85 10.55
CA THR A 532 -24.14 6.59 11.06
C THR A 532 -22.61 6.61 10.98
N GLY A 533 -21.96 6.81 12.13
CA GLY A 533 -20.53 6.55 12.32
C GLY A 533 -20.24 5.06 12.51
N VAL A 534 -18.96 4.69 12.41
CA VAL A 534 -18.43 3.30 12.47
C VAL A 534 -18.87 2.57 13.76
N ALA A 535 -19.24 3.31 14.81
CA ALA A 535 -19.68 2.75 16.09
C ALA A 535 -21.13 2.23 16.14
N ALA A 536 -22.00 2.49 15.16
CA ALA A 536 -23.43 2.17 15.28
C ALA A 536 -23.79 0.67 15.09
N GLY A 537 -22.87 -0.16 14.61
CA GLY A 537 -23.12 -1.58 14.32
C GLY A 537 -22.73 -2.58 15.42
N LEU A 538 -22.06 -2.16 16.50
CA LEU A 538 -21.51 -3.04 17.54
C LEU A 538 -22.47 -3.31 18.72
N LYS A 539 -23.77 -3.11 18.54
CA LYS A 539 -24.80 -3.50 19.52
C LYS A 539 -25.90 -4.32 18.85
N ARG A 540 -25.62 -5.60 18.62
CA ARG A 540 -26.45 -6.74 19.03
C ARG A 540 -25.74 -8.05 18.71
#